data_AF-A0A3D3ND82-F1
#
_entry.id   AF-A0A3D3ND82-F1
#
_cell.length_a   1.000
_cell.length_b   1.000
_cell.length_c   1.000
_cell.angle_alpha   90.00
_cell.angle_beta   90.00
_cell.angle_gamma   90.00
#
_symmetry.space_group_name_H-M   'P 1'
#
loop_
_entity.id
_entity.type
_entity.pdbx_description
1 polymer ?
#
loop_
_entity_poly.entity_id
_entity_poly.type
_entity_poly.pdbx_seq_one_letter_code
_entity_poly.pdbx_strand_id
1 'polypeptide(L)'
;MDDFLPRAARLLQPHLGEERRGARLALAFHGSNRAILDGISQRGSSSDFTVRCVSRLLDRGCVGSRHALSLLLEVVRGEAGDELQASFQTLIGELDAGCVREPDADCPYRDLRAFREEDEPLFFGRDACTHELVTAVDRCPLVAVVGASGSGKSSVVQAGLIPLLRRRGGWAVAIVRPGPEPWRSLAGCLLEQIEGEPAADQRVQRQRAIGELAGELA
;
A
#
# COMPACT_ATOMS: atom_id res chain seq x y z
N MET A 1 0.26 -8.73 23.49
CA MET A 1 0.17 -9.72 22.38
C MET A 1 -0.98 -10.72 22.64
N ASP A 2 -1.58 -10.70 23.84
CA ASP A 2 -2.55 -11.70 24.33
C ASP A 2 -3.98 -11.63 23.77
N ASP A 3 -4.35 -10.58 23.02
CA ASP A 3 -5.72 -10.42 22.49
C ASP A 3 -5.92 -11.06 21.09
N PHE A 4 -4.84 -11.35 20.37
CA PHE A 4 -4.92 -11.83 18.97
C PHE A 4 -5.40 -13.27 18.85
N LEU A 5 -4.90 -14.15 19.71
CA LEU A 5 -5.22 -15.58 19.69
C LEU A 5 -6.73 -15.85 19.83
N PRO A 6 -7.44 -15.34 20.85
CA PRO A 6 -8.88 -15.61 20.99
C PRO A 6 -9.70 -14.98 19.86
N ARG A 7 -9.35 -13.78 19.38
CA ARG A 7 -10.04 -13.12 18.26
C ARG A 7 -9.88 -13.88 16.94
N ALA A 8 -8.65 -14.25 16.59
CA ALA A 8 -8.34 -14.99 15.38
C ALA A 8 -8.95 -16.41 15.39
N ALA A 9 -8.88 -17.10 16.53
CA ALA A 9 -9.45 -18.44 16.66
C ALA A 9 -10.97 -18.42 16.46
N ARG A 10 -11.68 -17.44 17.04
CA ARG A 10 -13.13 -17.30 16.86
C ARG A 10 -13.53 -17.04 15.41
N LEU A 11 -12.77 -16.22 14.68
CA LEU A 11 -13.03 -15.92 13.28
C LEU A 11 -12.73 -17.12 12.36
N LEU A 12 -11.67 -17.88 12.65
CA LEU A 12 -11.24 -18.99 11.78
C LEU A 12 -11.97 -20.30 12.05
N GLN A 13 -12.47 -20.52 13.28
CA GLN A 13 -13.05 -21.80 13.69
C GLN A 13 -14.21 -22.29 12.79
N PRO A 14 -15.17 -21.45 12.34
CA PRO A 14 -16.21 -21.88 11.40
C PRO A 14 -15.65 -22.31 10.03
N HIS A 15 -14.44 -21.86 9.71
CA HIS A 15 -13.78 -22.02 8.42
C HIS A 15 -12.56 -22.95 8.47
N LEU A 16 -12.31 -23.68 9.56
CA LEU A 16 -11.22 -24.67 9.63
C LEU A 16 -11.72 -26.06 10.02
N GLY A 17 -12.91 -26.40 9.53
CA GLY A 17 -13.45 -27.76 9.61
C GLY A 17 -12.52 -28.80 8.94
N GLU A 18 -12.61 -30.03 9.41
CA GLU A 18 -11.70 -31.14 9.07
C GLU A 18 -11.56 -31.39 7.56
N GLU A 19 -12.65 -31.27 6.80
CA GLU A 19 -12.63 -31.48 5.34
C GLU A 19 -12.01 -30.32 4.56
N ARG A 20 -12.00 -29.10 5.12
CA ARG A 20 -11.59 -27.89 4.39
C ARG A 20 -10.26 -27.29 4.87
N ARG A 21 -9.80 -27.65 6.08
CA ARG A 21 -8.57 -27.10 6.67
C ARG A 21 -7.34 -27.37 5.80
N GLY A 22 -7.23 -28.58 5.23
CA GLY A 22 -6.10 -28.94 4.38
C GLY A 22 -6.01 -28.07 3.13
N ALA A 23 -7.14 -27.87 2.43
CA ALA A 23 -7.21 -27.03 1.25
C ALA A 23 -6.89 -25.56 1.56
N ARG A 24 -7.45 -25.01 2.64
CA ARG A 24 -7.23 -23.61 3.05
C ARG A 24 -5.79 -23.33 3.45
N LEU A 25 -5.16 -24.26 4.19
CA LEU A 25 -3.74 -24.14 4.53
C LEU A 25 -2.84 -24.28 3.30
N ALA A 26 -3.19 -25.17 2.36
CA ALA A 26 -2.43 -25.31 1.11
C ALA A 26 -2.54 -24.07 0.23
N LEU A 27 -3.71 -23.41 0.19
CA LEU A 27 -3.91 -22.12 -0.47
C LEU A 27 -3.15 -20.99 0.22
N ALA A 28 -3.08 -20.98 1.55
CA ALA A 28 -2.38 -19.94 2.30
C ALA A 28 -0.85 -20.09 2.24
N PHE A 29 -0.36 -21.33 2.18
CA PHE A 29 1.06 -21.68 2.34
C PHE A 29 1.55 -22.54 1.16
N HIS A 30 1.53 -21.96 -0.04
CA HIS A 30 2.10 -22.57 -1.24
C HIS A 30 3.52 -22.05 -1.55
N GLY A 31 4.18 -22.65 -2.55
CA GLY A 31 5.48 -22.18 -3.05
C GLY A 31 6.56 -22.11 -1.96
N SER A 32 7.18 -20.94 -1.81
CA SER A 32 8.21 -20.64 -0.80
C SER A 32 7.72 -20.77 0.65
N ASN A 33 6.41 -20.73 0.89
CA ASN A 33 5.82 -20.82 2.24
C ASN A 33 5.43 -22.24 2.64
N ARG A 34 5.66 -23.24 1.79
CA ARG A 34 5.24 -24.64 2.02
C ARG A 34 5.81 -25.27 3.29
N ALA A 35 7.02 -24.87 3.70
CA ALA A 35 7.62 -25.34 4.95
C ALA A 35 6.78 -24.99 6.20
N ILE A 36 5.96 -23.93 6.14
CA ILE A 36 5.03 -23.56 7.21
C ILE A 36 3.90 -24.59 7.31
N LEU A 37 3.36 -25.02 6.16
CA LEU A 37 2.32 -26.04 6.08
C LEU A 37 2.79 -27.38 6.67
N ASP A 38 4.00 -27.81 6.29
CA ASP A 38 4.56 -29.10 6.71
C ASP A 38 4.75 -29.16 8.24
N GLY A 39 4.94 -28.00 8.88
CA GLY A 39 4.99 -27.89 10.32
C GLY A 39 3.63 -28.16 10.99
N ILE A 40 2.50 -27.83 10.37
CA ILE A 40 1.19 -27.79 11.03
C ILE A 40 0.53 -29.18 11.03
N SER A 41 0.45 -29.80 12.22
CA SER A 41 -0.28 -31.05 12.41
C SER A 41 -1.79 -30.83 12.28
N GLN A 42 -2.38 -31.44 11.25
CA GLN A 42 -3.81 -31.41 10.95
C GLN A 42 -4.60 -32.50 11.69
N ARG A 43 -4.23 -32.84 12.94
CA ARG A 43 -4.97 -33.83 13.75
C ARG A 43 -5.77 -33.15 14.85
N GLY A 44 -6.86 -33.78 15.27
CA GLY A 44 -7.72 -33.33 16.37
C GLY A 44 -8.97 -32.58 15.88
N SER A 45 -9.82 -32.22 16.85
CA SER A 45 -11.08 -31.51 16.61
C SER A 45 -10.85 -30.15 15.97
N SER A 46 -11.86 -29.61 15.28
CA SER A 46 -11.77 -28.30 14.62
C SER A 46 -11.40 -27.17 15.58
N SER A 47 -11.94 -27.17 16.80
CA SER A 47 -11.66 -26.16 17.82
C SER A 47 -10.21 -26.21 18.31
N ASP A 48 -9.73 -27.40 18.71
CA ASP A 48 -8.36 -27.60 19.20
C ASP A 48 -7.34 -27.32 18.09
N PHE A 49 -7.62 -27.82 16.87
CA PHE A 49 -6.81 -27.54 15.70
C PHE A 49 -6.68 -26.04 15.43
N THR A 50 -7.80 -25.31 15.45
CA THR A 50 -7.81 -23.86 15.14
C THR A 50 -6.96 -23.08 16.13
N VAL A 51 -7.11 -23.33 17.42
CA VAL A 51 -6.33 -22.64 18.47
C VAL A 51 -4.84 -22.93 18.31
N ARG A 52 -4.45 -24.20 18.13
CA ARG A 52 -3.04 -24.57 17.92
C ARG A 52 -2.47 -23.98 16.64
N CYS A 53 -3.24 -23.96 15.56
CA CYS A 53 -2.83 -23.40 14.28
C CYS A 53 -2.57 -21.89 14.42
N VAL A 54 -3.52 -21.15 15.00
CA VAL A 54 -3.40 -19.72 15.26
C VAL A 54 -2.19 -19.41 16.14
N SER A 55 -2.04 -20.11 17.27
CA SER A 55 -0.90 -19.92 18.18
C SER A 55 0.43 -20.09 17.45
N ARG A 56 0.55 -21.16 16.66
CA ARG A 56 1.80 -21.43 15.93
C ARG A 56 2.09 -20.41 14.84
N LEU A 57 1.06 -19.90 14.16
CA LEU A 57 1.23 -18.86 13.16
C LEU A 57 1.59 -17.51 13.78
N LEU A 58 1.09 -17.21 14.99
CA LEU A 58 1.54 -16.07 15.81
C LEU A 58 3.01 -16.22 16.20
N ASP A 59 3.41 -17.38 16.72
CA ASP A 59 4.81 -17.65 17.10
C ASP A 59 5.77 -17.59 15.90
N ARG A 60 5.29 -17.95 14.71
CA ARG A 60 6.08 -17.90 13.48
C ARG A 60 6.39 -16.48 13.03
N GLY A 61 5.51 -15.52 13.34
CA GLY A 61 5.68 -14.12 12.98
C GLY A 61 5.60 -13.84 11.48
N CYS A 62 6.37 -12.85 11.04
CA CYS A 62 6.35 -12.34 9.66
C CYS A 62 7.03 -13.27 8.65
N VAL A 63 6.48 -13.29 7.45
CA VAL A 63 6.95 -14.01 6.26
C VAL A 63 7.03 -12.99 5.13
N GLY A 64 8.19 -12.36 5.00
CA GLY A 64 8.35 -11.16 4.18
C GLY A 64 7.52 -10.00 4.72
N SER A 65 6.70 -9.40 3.87
CA SER A 65 5.90 -8.21 4.16
C SER A 65 4.57 -8.48 4.88
N ARG A 66 4.22 -9.75 5.13
CA ARG A 66 2.96 -10.15 5.76
C ARG A 66 3.19 -11.12 6.91
N HIS A 67 2.27 -11.13 7.86
CA HIS A 67 2.28 -12.06 8.98
C HIS A 67 1.83 -13.46 8.54
N ALA A 68 2.42 -14.55 9.05
CA ALA A 68 2.03 -15.91 8.64
C ALA A 68 0.52 -16.18 8.86
N LEU A 69 -0.04 -15.70 9.98
CA LEU A 69 -1.48 -15.75 10.26
C LEU A 69 -2.32 -14.91 9.28
N SER A 70 -1.82 -13.77 8.79
CA SER A 70 -2.60 -12.93 7.88
C SER A 70 -2.80 -13.57 6.51
N LEU A 71 -1.83 -14.38 6.05
CA LEU A 71 -1.96 -15.20 4.84
C LEU A 71 -3.15 -16.17 4.93
N LEU A 72 -3.33 -16.83 6.08
CA LEU A 72 -4.45 -17.74 6.30
C LEU A 72 -5.78 -17.00 6.44
N LEU A 73 -5.79 -15.87 7.16
CA LEU A 73 -6.98 -15.03 7.31
C LEU A 73 -7.45 -14.48 5.95
N GLU A 74 -6.53 -14.11 5.06
CA GLU A 74 -6.84 -13.64 3.70
C GLU A 74 -7.57 -14.70 2.87
N VAL A 75 -7.07 -15.93 2.88
CA VAL A 75 -7.69 -17.06 2.16
C VAL A 75 -9.11 -17.32 2.68
N VAL A 76 -9.28 -17.32 4.00
CA VAL A 76 -10.59 -17.55 4.61
C VAL A 76 -11.53 -16.36 4.37
N ARG A 77 -11.03 -15.11 4.37
CA ARG A 77 -11.82 -13.90 4.11
C ARG A 77 -12.53 -13.98 2.75
N GLY A 78 -11.86 -14.52 1.72
CA GLY A 78 -12.46 -14.68 0.39
C GLY A 78 -13.68 -15.61 0.33
N GLU A 79 -13.85 -16.46 1.34
CA GLU A 79 -14.98 -17.39 1.47
C GLU A 79 -15.94 -16.99 2.62
N ALA A 80 -15.60 -15.94 3.37
CA ALA A 80 -16.43 -15.44 4.46
C ALA A 80 -17.55 -14.56 3.90
N GLY A 81 -18.73 -14.63 4.52
CA GLY A 81 -19.84 -13.74 4.19
C GLY A 81 -19.48 -12.27 4.44
N ASP A 82 -20.15 -11.36 3.72
CA ASP A 82 -19.87 -9.92 3.72
C ASP A 82 -19.82 -9.31 5.14
N GLU A 83 -20.61 -9.81 6.07
CA GLU A 83 -20.67 -9.37 7.48
C GLU A 83 -19.33 -9.52 8.23
N LEU A 84 -18.51 -10.52 7.86
CA LEU A 84 -17.25 -10.81 8.55
C LEU A 84 -16.02 -10.20 7.85
N GLN A 85 -16.14 -9.74 6.60
CA GLN A 85 -15.01 -9.23 5.82
C GLN A 85 -14.28 -8.09 6.52
N ALA A 86 -15.01 -7.15 7.14
CA ALA A 86 -14.44 -6.05 7.88
C ALA A 86 -13.61 -6.53 9.09
N SER A 87 -14.09 -7.55 9.82
CA SER A 87 -13.37 -8.11 10.97
C SER A 87 -12.07 -8.82 10.55
N PHE A 88 -12.10 -9.56 9.45
CA PHE A 88 -10.88 -10.15 8.86
C PHE A 88 -9.91 -9.05 8.41
N GLN A 89 -10.39 -8.02 7.72
CA GLN A 89 -9.56 -6.93 7.21
C GLN A 89 -8.85 -6.17 8.34
N THR A 90 -9.58 -5.84 9.41
CA THR A 90 -9.01 -5.18 10.59
C THR A 90 -7.91 -6.03 11.21
N LEU A 91 -8.16 -7.32 11.43
CA LEU A 91 -7.19 -8.23 12.06
C LEU A 91 -5.94 -8.44 11.18
N ILE A 92 -6.11 -8.54 9.86
CA ILE A 92 -5.00 -8.61 8.89
C ILE A 92 -4.15 -7.34 8.97
N GLY A 93 -4.78 -6.17 9.00
CA GLY A 93 -4.08 -4.89 9.12
C GLY A 93 -3.29 -4.76 10.43
N GLU A 94 -3.89 -5.16 11.56
CA GLU A 94 -3.22 -5.16 12.87
C GLU A 94 -1.99 -6.09 12.88
N LEU A 95 -2.09 -7.27 12.27
CA LEU A 95 -0.99 -8.25 12.20
C LEU A 95 0.13 -7.81 11.25
N ASP A 96 -0.23 -7.31 10.06
CA ASP A 96 0.74 -6.89 9.04
C ASP A 96 1.45 -5.57 9.42
N ALA A 97 0.86 -4.74 10.28
CA ALA A 97 1.48 -3.50 10.79
C ALA A 97 2.79 -3.76 11.55
N GLY A 98 2.98 -4.96 12.12
CA GLY A 98 4.21 -5.38 12.78
C GLY A 98 5.26 -5.95 11.83
N CYS A 99 4.95 -6.14 10.55
CA CYS A 99 5.86 -6.74 9.58
C CYS A 99 6.63 -5.69 8.79
N VAL A 100 7.94 -5.91 8.62
CA VAL A 100 8.77 -5.03 7.81
C VAL A 100 8.39 -5.24 6.35
N ARG A 101 7.82 -4.21 5.75
CA ARG A 101 7.59 -4.17 4.30
C ARG A 101 8.92 -3.83 3.61
N GLU A 102 9.77 -4.83 3.45
CA GLU A 102 10.90 -4.67 2.54
C GLU A 102 10.34 -4.49 1.12
N PRO A 103 10.69 -3.40 0.41
CA PRO A 103 10.33 -3.29 -0.99
C PRO A 103 11.04 -4.42 -1.74
N ASP A 104 10.27 -5.32 -2.36
CA ASP A 104 10.80 -6.29 -3.32
C ASP A 104 11.51 -5.50 -4.43
N ALA A 105 12.83 -5.37 -4.31
CA ALA A 105 13.65 -4.58 -5.21
C ALA A 105 13.70 -5.18 -6.63
N ASP A 106 13.36 -6.47 -6.77
CA ASP A 106 13.56 -7.25 -8.00
C ASP A 106 12.27 -7.80 -8.63
N CYS A 107 11.07 -7.41 -8.17
CA CYS A 107 9.82 -7.80 -8.83
C CYS A 107 9.46 -6.80 -9.95
N PRO A 108 9.49 -7.19 -11.25
CA PRO A 108 9.12 -6.31 -12.36
C PRO A 108 7.62 -5.99 -12.40
N TYR A 109 6.80 -6.75 -11.69
CA TYR A 109 5.37 -6.50 -11.52
C TYR A 109 5.14 -5.96 -10.10
N ARG A 110 5.24 -4.64 -9.97
CA ARG A 110 4.75 -3.97 -8.76
C ARG A 110 3.22 -4.20 -8.70
N ASP A 111 2.71 -4.48 -7.51
CA ASP A 111 1.26 -4.47 -7.19
C ASP A 111 0.54 -3.26 -7.82
N LEU A 112 -0.79 -3.16 -7.72
CA LEU A 112 -1.67 -2.07 -8.22
C LEU A 112 -1.29 -0.60 -7.84
N ARG A 113 -0.12 -0.34 -7.28
CA ARG A 113 0.46 0.98 -7.07
C ARG A 113 0.76 1.66 -8.39
N ALA A 114 0.57 2.98 -8.40
CA ALA A 114 1.01 3.80 -9.52
C ALA A 114 2.54 3.72 -9.66
N PHE A 115 3.01 3.66 -10.90
CA PHE A 115 4.43 3.80 -11.23
C PHE A 115 4.87 5.20 -10.80
N ARG A 116 6.04 5.28 -10.18
CA ARG A 116 6.67 6.52 -9.74
C ARG A 116 7.73 6.97 -10.73
N GLU A 117 8.31 8.13 -10.51
CA GLU A 117 9.39 8.68 -11.34
C GLU A 117 10.57 7.71 -11.48
N GLU A 118 10.94 7.03 -10.39
CA GLU A 118 11.98 5.98 -10.36
C GLU A 118 11.66 4.77 -11.26
N ASP A 119 10.39 4.54 -11.58
CA ASP A 119 9.93 3.39 -12.36
C ASP A 119 9.87 3.68 -13.87
N GLU A 120 10.34 4.84 -14.32
CA GLU A 120 10.41 5.20 -15.75
C GLU A 120 10.96 4.07 -16.64
N PRO A 121 12.06 3.37 -16.30
CA PRO A 121 12.62 2.33 -17.15
C PRO A 121 11.66 1.15 -17.41
N LEU A 122 10.66 0.98 -16.54
CA LEU A 122 9.66 -0.07 -16.59
C LEU A 122 8.31 0.42 -17.15
N PHE A 123 8.19 1.71 -17.47
CA PHE A 123 6.95 2.31 -17.95
C PHE A 123 6.90 2.37 -19.48
N PHE A 124 6.06 1.54 -20.10
CA PHE A 124 5.95 1.43 -21.57
C PHE A 124 4.50 1.39 -22.07
N GLY A 125 4.30 1.65 -23.37
CA GLY A 125 3.00 1.54 -24.04
C GLY A 125 2.07 2.76 -23.86
N ARG A 126 2.57 3.85 -23.27
CA ARG A 126 1.83 5.10 -23.04
C ARG A 126 2.52 6.34 -23.61
N ASP A 127 3.50 6.16 -24.48
CA ASP A 127 4.34 7.24 -25.04
C ASP A 127 3.52 8.33 -25.72
N ALA A 128 2.51 7.96 -26.52
CA ALA A 128 1.66 8.94 -27.20
C ALA A 128 0.90 9.84 -26.20
N CYS A 129 0.33 9.26 -25.14
CA CYS A 129 -0.38 9.99 -24.10
C CYS A 129 0.57 10.90 -23.32
N THR A 130 1.77 10.41 -23.01
CA THR A 130 2.81 11.22 -22.37
C THR A 130 3.20 12.44 -23.20
N HIS A 131 3.41 12.28 -24.52
CA HIS A 131 3.76 13.39 -25.41
C HIS A 131 2.63 14.41 -25.55
N GLU A 132 1.38 13.95 -25.58
CA GLU A 132 0.21 14.82 -25.58
C GLU A 132 0.17 15.67 -24.30
N LEU A 133 0.45 15.06 -23.14
CA LEU A 133 0.52 15.78 -21.87
C LEU A 133 1.65 16.81 -21.84
N VAL A 134 2.84 16.47 -22.35
CA VAL A 134 3.96 17.43 -22.47
C VAL A 134 3.54 18.64 -23.29
N THR A 135 2.85 18.41 -24.41
CA THR A 135 2.35 19.50 -25.27
C THR A 135 1.27 20.33 -24.57
N ALA A 136 0.42 19.68 -23.78
CA ALA A 136 -0.65 20.35 -23.04
C ALA A 136 -0.10 21.25 -21.93
N VAL A 137 0.89 20.80 -21.15
CA VAL A 137 1.47 21.61 -20.06
C VAL A 137 2.27 22.80 -20.57
N ASP A 138 2.84 22.72 -21.78
CA ASP A 138 3.50 23.86 -22.42
C ASP A 138 2.51 24.97 -22.83
N ARG A 139 1.24 24.62 -23.06
CA ARG A 139 0.22 25.53 -23.61
C ARG A 139 -0.76 26.03 -22.56
N CYS A 140 -1.01 25.23 -21.52
CA CYS A 140 -2.06 25.45 -20.55
C CYS A 140 -1.49 25.46 -19.13
N PRO A 141 -1.80 26.46 -18.30
CA PRO A 141 -1.35 26.49 -16.89
C PRO A 141 -2.03 25.42 -16.03
N LEU A 142 -3.12 24.84 -16.52
CA LEU A 142 -3.84 23.75 -15.86
C LEU A 142 -4.21 22.67 -16.87
N VAL A 143 -3.82 21.43 -16.58
CA VAL A 143 -4.13 20.24 -17.39
C VAL A 143 -4.79 19.20 -16.51
N ALA A 144 -6.00 18.77 -16.87
CA ALA A 144 -6.73 17.73 -16.16
C ALA A 144 -6.55 16.37 -16.84
N VAL A 145 -6.15 15.35 -16.06
CA VAL A 145 -6.03 13.96 -16.53
C VAL A 145 -7.18 13.14 -15.96
N VAL A 146 -8.11 12.69 -16.81
CA VAL A 146 -9.36 12.02 -16.41
C VAL A 146 -9.43 10.61 -16.99
N GLY A 147 -10.04 9.67 -16.25
CA GLY A 147 -10.15 8.28 -16.65
C GLY A 147 -10.53 7.36 -15.48
N ALA A 148 -10.98 6.14 -15.79
CA ALA A 148 -11.44 5.16 -14.80
C ALA A 148 -10.42 4.92 -13.67
N SER A 149 -10.88 4.51 -12.49
CA SER A 149 -9.97 4.10 -11.40
C SER A 149 -9.08 2.95 -11.87
N GLY A 150 -7.80 2.94 -11.49
CA GLY A 150 -6.85 1.92 -11.94
C GLY A 150 -6.35 2.02 -13.39
N SER A 151 -6.84 2.96 -14.21
CA SER A 151 -6.38 3.13 -15.61
C SER A 151 -4.94 3.64 -15.79
N GLY A 152 -4.22 3.91 -14.69
CA GLY A 152 -2.82 4.34 -14.74
C GLY A 152 -2.59 5.85 -14.89
N LYS A 153 -3.59 6.71 -14.61
CA LYS A 153 -3.45 8.18 -14.70
C LYS A 153 -2.25 8.72 -13.93
N SER A 154 -2.13 8.32 -12.65
CA SER A 154 -1.01 8.74 -11.81
C SER A 154 0.32 8.20 -12.33
N SER A 155 0.34 6.97 -12.88
CA SER A 155 1.53 6.39 -13.51
C SER A 155 1.98 7.19 -14.74
N VAL A 156 1.05 7.57 -15.62
CA VAL A 156 1.36 8.39 -16.80
C VAL A 156 1.97 9.74 -16.39
N VAL A 157 1.45 10.36 -15.34
CA VAL A 157 2.00 11.63 -14.85
C VAL A 157 3.37 11.41 -14.19
N GLN A 158 3.49 10.43 -13.30
CA GLN A 158 4.68 10.25 -12.46
C GLN A 158 5.84 9.56 -13.16
N ALA A 159 5.60 8.51 -13.94
CA ALA A 159 6.63 7.75 -14.65
C ALA A 159 6.76 8.14 -16.13
N GLY A 160 5.79 8.87 -16.68
CA GLY A 160 5.84 9.37 -18.06
C GLY A 160 6.21 10.86 -18.13
N LEU A 161 5.30 11.72 -17.68
CA LEU A 161 5.41 13.17 -17.85
C LEU A 161 6.56 13.78 -17.04
N ILE A 162 6.62 13.51 -15.74
CA ILE A 162 7.59 14.13 -14.82
C ILE A 162 9.05 13.88 -15.24
N PRO A 163 9.49 12.64 -15.55
CA PRO A 163 10.87 12.39 -16.00
C PRO A 163 11.25 13.19 -17.25
N LEU A 164 10.33 13.32 -18.21
CA LEU A 164 10.55 14.12 -19.42
C LEU A 164 10.71 15.60 -19.11
N LEU A 165 9.87 16.17 -18.23
CA LEU A 165 9.99 17.57 -17.81
C LEU A 165 11.30 17.82 -17.06
N ARG A 166 11.72 16.88 -16.20
CA ARG A 166 13.02 16.95 -15.49
C ARG A 166 14.19 16.93 -16.45
N ARG A 167 14.19 16.04 -17.46
CA ARG A 167 15.24 16.00 -18.51
C ARG A 167 15.29 17.26 -19.36
N ARG A 168 14.12 17.87 -19.64
CA ARG A 168 14.04 19.11 -20.43
C ARG A 168 14.56 20.32 -19.66
N GLY A 169 14.52 20.27 -18.33
CA GLY A 169 14.95 21.35 -17.45
C GLY A 169 13.95 22.51 -17.39
N GLY A 170 14.13 23.41 -16.42
CA GLY A 170 13.26 24.59 -16.23
C GLY A 170 11.94 24.31 -15.48
N TRP A 171 11.74 23.07 -15.01
CA TRP A 171 10.55 22.69 -14.24
C TRP A 171 10.92 22.29 -12.81
N ALA A 172 10.26 22.90 -11.84
CA ALA A 172 10.16 22.39 -10.48
C ALA A 172 8.88 21.54 -10.39
N VAL A 173 8.99 20.37 -9.76
CA VAL A 173 7.87 19.42 -9.66
C VAL A 173 7.59 19.16 -8.19
N ALA A 174 6.36 19.42 -7.77
CA ALA A 174 5.82 19.08 -6.47
C ALA A 174 4.54 18.25 -6.63
N ILE A 175 4.36 17.24 -5.77
CA ILE A 175 3.18 16.38 -5.78
C ILE A 175 2.37 16.70 -4.53
N VAL A 176 1.20 17.31 -4.75
CA VAL A 176 0.26 17.64 -3.67
C VAL A 176 -0.91 16.67 -3.73
N ARG A 177 -1.26 16.09 -2.58
CA ARG A 177 -2.55 15.44 -2.38
C ARG A 177 -3.46 16.42 -1.64
N PRO A 178 -4.52 16.94 -2.28
CA PRO A 178 -5.45 17.84 -1.61
C PRO A 178 -6.04 17.15 -0.38
N GLY A 179 -5.71 17.66 0.80
CA GLY A 179 -6.29 17.25 2.07
C GLY A 179 -7.43 18.19 2.49
N PRO A 180 -7.83 18.16 3.77
CA PRO A 180 -8.82 19.09 4.34
C PRO A 180 -8.42 20.57 4.21
N GLU A 181 -7.11 20.86 4.16
CA GLU A 181 -6.55 22.19 3.94
C GLU A 181 -5.71 22.19 2.64
N PRO A 182 -6.35 22.30 1.45
CA PRO A 182 -5.66 22.13 0.17
C PRO A 182 -4.63 23.23 -0.10
N TRP A 183 -4.95 24.48 0.20
CA TRP A 183 -4.04 25.63 0.04
C TRP A 183 -2.83 25.55 0.96
N ARG A 184 -3.03 25.06 2.19
CA ARG A 184 -1.95 24.81 3.14
C ARG A 184 -1.00 23.72 2.68
N SER A 185 -1.57 22.65 2.10
CA SER A 185 -0.80 21.55 1.52
C SER A 185 0.02 22.03 0.32
N LEU A 186 -0.56 22.87 -0.54
CA LEU A 186 0.13 23.47 -1.67
C LEU A 186 1.24 24.43 -1.23
N ALA A 187 0.95 25.34 -0.29
CA ALA A 187 1.92 26.29 0.24
C ALA A 187 3.15 25.60 0.86
N GLY A 188 2.92 24.52 1.63
CA GLY A 188 4.00 23.70 2.18
C GLY A 188 4.92 23.15 1.11
N CYS A 189 4.35 22.52 0.07
CA CYS A 189 5.13 21.97 -1.03
C CYS A 189 5.88 23.03 -1.84
N LEU A 190 5.30 24.21 -2.07
CA LEU A 190 5.97 25.30 -2.78
C LEU A 190 7.17 25.82 -1.99
N LEU A 191 7.01 26.05 -0.68
CA LEU A 191 8.11 26.51 0.18
C LEU A 191 9.22 25.45 0.28
N GLU A 192 8.87 24.16 0.28
CA GLU A 192 9.88 23.08 0.21
C GLU A 192 10.69 23.12 -1.08
N GLN A 193 10.06 23.45 -2.21
CA GLN A 193 10.79 23.57 -3.48
C GLN A 193 11.65 24.83 -3.57
N ILE A 194 11.21 25.96 -2.99
CA ILE A 194 11.90 27.24 -3.09
C ILE A 194 13.03 27.36 -2.06
N GLU A 195 12.76 26.95 -0.82
CA GLU A 195 13.64 27.21 0.33
C GLU A 195 14.35 25.94 0.84
N GLY A 196 13.93 24.75 0.39
CA GLY A 196 14.42 23.47 0.89
C GLY A 196 13.83 23.04 2.24
N GLU A 197 14.44 22.02 2.85
CA GLU A 197 14.04 21.53 4.17
C GLU A 197 14.48 22.51 5.27
N PRO A 198 13.55 22.96 6.14
CA PRO A 198 13.90 23.87 7.21
C PRO A 198 14.74 23.15 8.28
N ALA A 199 15.75 23.85 8.80
CA ALA A 199 16.44 23.43 10.01
C ALA A 199 15.45 23.32 11.19
N ALA A 200 15.78 22.49 12.19
CA ALA A 200 14.87 22.15 13.28
C ALA A 200 14.37 23.39 14.07
N ASP A 201 15.21 24.41 14.19
CA ASP A 201 14.93 25.70 14.83
C ASP A 201 14.00 26.62 14.01
N GLN A 202 13.86 26.37 12.71
CA GLN A 202 13.04 27.18 11.80
C GLN A 202 11.61 26.65 11.61
N ARG A 203 11.26 25.52 12.25
CA ARG A 203 9.95 24.87 12.09
C ARG A 203 8.76 25.77 12.43
N VAL A 204 8.87 26.57 13.49
CA VAL A 204 7.81 27.50 13.90
C VAL A 204 7.63 28.62 12.88
N GLN A 205 8.73 29.15 12.35
CA GLN A 205 8.71 30.18 11.31
C GLN A 205 8.12 29.61 10.01
N ARG A 206 8.49 28.38 9.65
CA ARG A 206 7.95 27.68 8.48
C ARG A 206 6.43 27.50 8.56
N GLN A 207 5.91 27.10 9.72
CA GLN A 207 4.46 26.90 9.87
C GLN A 207 3.67 28.22 9.72
N ARG A 208 4.26 29.36 10.12
CA ARG A 208 3.67 30.69 9.89
C ARG A 208 3.70 31.06 8.41
N ALA A 209 4.85 30.92 7.75
CA ALA A 209 4.99 31.19 6.32
C ALA A 209 4.04 30.34 5.46
N ILE A 210 3.85 29.06 5.83
CA ILE A 210 2.85 28.18 5.19
C ILE A 210 1.44 28.76 5.38
N GLY A 211 1.09 29.25 6.56
CA GLY A 211 -0.21 29.84 6.83
C GLY A 211 -0.46 31.13 6.06
N GLU A 212 0.55 32.00 5.97
CA GLU A 212 0.50 33.26 5.23
C GLU A 212 0.33 32.99 3.73
N LEU A 213 1.19 32.16 3.14
CA LEU A 213 1.11 31.79 1.72
C LEU A 213 -0.19 31.05 1.38
N ALA A 214 -0.68 30.18 2.29
CA ALA A 214 -1.97 29.53 2.10
C ALA A 214 -3.14 30.53 2.07
N GLY A 215 -3.05 31.63 2.80
CA GLY A 215 -4.02 32.72 2.75
C GLY A 215 -3.97 33.51 1.44
N GLU A 216 -2.80 33.64 0.82
CA GLU A 216 -2.64 34.31 -0.49
C GLU A 216 -3.11 33.44 -1.67
N LEU A 217 -3.03 32.11 -1.52
CA LEU A 217 -3.45 31.15 -2.55
C LEU A 217 -4.97 30.88 -2.57
N ALA A 218 -5.70 31.26 -1.51
CA ALA A 218 -7.12 30.98 -1.31
C ALA A 218 -8.05 32.05 -1.90
#